data_AF-A0A7R9L4R2-F1
#
_entry.id   AF-A0A7R9L4R2-F1
#
_cell.length_a   1.000
_cell.length_b   1.000
_cell.length_c   1.000
_cell.angle_alpha   90.00
_cell.angle_beta   90.00
_cell.angle_gamma   90.00
#
_symmetry.space_group_name_H-M   'P 1'
#
loop_
_entity.id
_entity.type
_entity.pdbx_description
1 polymer ?
#
loop_
_entity_poly.entity_id
_entity_poly.type
_entity_poly.pdbx_seq_one_letter_code
_entity_poly.pdbx_strand_id
1 'polypeptide(L)'
;MAVALDYVNVMIYVLAGAWDHKTGHHSPYQKCIDYSMPKDKVLIGMPFYGKTFTLSDPNQHSMGAPITGAGHTPGGHQDAAYYSEMCDLVKNKGWIKERPDQGHDPIAYHGDTWVGYDDPYQAYDKWVKDNGFGGIIVWEIGQDDIHGQCCSNSITMKVLLYTALVCAQLALSVCKPRVVCYYPDYRLGPLPPENIDPTLCTHILFSFHKLDQGKNVIVDSTGSARPDIYRRLTALKARNPELKVIVAAGGGGAPDAPWSNMISNPSLRAAFVTNTVAYLKQYGFDGLDLDWEFPVCWGGDCNKGPASDKPNFGKLVT
;
A
#
# COMPACT_ATOMS: atom_id res chain seq x y z
N MET A 1 16.68 4.60 -13.86
CA MET A 1 15.51 4.42 -12.97
C MET A 1 14.31 3.88 -13.75
N ALA A 2 13.46 4.69 -14.41
CA ALA A 2 12.23 4.23 -15.09
C ALA A 2 12.36 3.00 -16.01
N VAL A 3 13.47 2.86 -16.73
CA VAL A 3 13.71 1.72 -17.64
C VAL A 3 13.83 0.39 -16.90
N ALA A 4 14.42 0.38 -15.70
CA ALA A 4 14.90 -0.83 -15.02
C ALA A 4 14.09 -1.24 -13.78
N LEU A 5 13.09 -0.44 -13.37
CA LEU A 5 12.05 -0.86 -12.44
C LEU A 5 10.88 -1.50 -13.20
N ASP A 6 10.30 -2.58 -12.70
CA ASP A 6 9.05 -3.15 -13.25
C ASP A 6 7.86 -2.22 -13.02
N TYR A 7 7.79 -1.62 -11.84
CA TYR A 7 6.80 -0.62 -11.45
C TYR A 7 7.33 0.27 -10.31
N VAL A 8 6.59 1.34 -9.99
CA VAL A 8 6.79 2.26 -8.87
C VAL A 8 5.47 2.41 -8.12
N ASN A 9 5.53 2.21 -6.81
CA ASN A 9 4.40 2.38 -5.89
C ASN A 9 4.27 3.87 -5.56
N VAL A 10 3.08 4.44 -5.67
CA VAL A 10 2.80 5.80 -5.23
C VAL A 10 1.83 5.76 -4.05
N MET A 11 2.36 6.01 -2.86
CA MET A 11 1.62 6.04 -1.60
C MET A 11 0.83 7.34 -1.44
N ILE A 12 -0.21 7.52 -2.27
CA ILE A 12 -1.15 8.66 -2.20
C ILE A 12 -2.15 8.52 -1.04
N TYR A 13 -1.67 8.18 0.15
CA TYR A 13 -2.45 8.07 1.37
C TYR A 13 -1.69 8.71 2.55
N VAL A 14 -2.39 9.06 3.63
CA VAL A 14 -1.84 9.89 4.73
C VAL A 14 -1.58 11.35 4.30
N LEU A 15 -2.30 11.82 3.27
CA LEU A 15 -2.24 13.20 2.77
C LEU A 15 -3.04 14.21 3.63
N ALA A 16 -3.81 13.71 4.62
CA ALA A 16 -4.49 14.49 5.63
C ALA A 16 -4.49 13.74 6.98
N GLY A 17 -4.52 14.47 8.09
CA GLY A 17 -4.57 13.90 9.43
C GLY A 17 -4.68 14.95 10.54
N ALA A 18 -4.58 14.52 11.80
CA ALA A 18 -4.84 15.39 12.96
C ALA A 18 -3.93 16.64 13.04
N TRP A 19 -2.77 16.64 12.36
CA TRP A 19 -1.85 17.77 12.25
C TRP A 19 -2.40 18.94 11.40
N ASP A 20 -3.42 18.72 10.58
CA ASP A 20 -4.03 19.76 9.73
C ASP A 20 -5.01 20.66 10.49
N HIS A 21 -5.34 20.31 11.74
CA HIS A 21 -6.33 20.98 12.61
C HIS A 21 -7.75 21.10 12.00
N LYS A 22 -8.05 20.27 10.99
CA LYS A 22 -9.35 20.17 10.32
C LYS A 22 -9.56 18.77 9.73
N THR A 23 -10.80 18.39 9.44
CA THR A 23 -11.11 17.14 8.72
C THR A 23 -10.61 17.19 7.27
N GLY A 24 -10.20 16.04 6.76
CA GLY A 24 -9.80 15.87 5.37
C GLY A 24 -9.78 14.41 4.97
N HIS A 25 -10.07 14.14 3.70
CA HIS A 25 -9.85 12.82 3.12
C HIS A 25 -8.34 12.62 2.91
N HIS A 26 -7.81 11.51 3.40
CA HIS A 26 -6.35 11.27 3.47
C HIS A 26 -5.76 10.65 2.20
N SER A 27 -6.60 10.30 1.23
CA SER A 27 -6.26 9.53 0.03
C SER A 27 -6.97 10.00 -1.26
N PRO A 28 -7.10 11.32 -1.52
CA PRO A 28 -7.78 11.83 -2.71
C PRO A 28 -7.00 11.52 -3.99
N TYR A 29 -7.32 10.40 -4.64
CA TYR A 29 -6.52 9.77 -5.70
C TYR A 29 -6.33 10.57 -6.98
N GLN A 30 -7.13 11.63 -7.17
CA GLN A 30 -7.02 12.54 -8.31
C GLN A 30 -5.93 13.62 -8.11
N LYS A 31 -5.35 13.74 -6.91
CA LYS A 31 -4.38 14.80 -6.56
C LYS A 31 -2.93 14.29 -6.63
N CYS A 32 -1.99 15.22 -6.79
CA CYS A 32 -0.53 14.99 -6.67
C CYS A 32 0.11 14.08 -7.75
N ILE A 33 -0.40 14.11 -8.99
CA ILE A 33 0.11 13.27 -10.09
C ILE A 33 0.66 14.11 -11.25
N ASP A 34 1.89 14.57 -11.06
CA ASP A 34 2.79 14.95 -12.16
C ASP A 34 4.03 14.04 -12.06
N TYR A 35 4.09 13.03 -12.93
CA TYR A 35 5.18 12.06 -12.94
C TYR A 35 5.94 12.09 -14.26
N SER A 36 7.25 12.30 -14.16
CA SER A 36 8.20 12.01 -15.26
C SER A 36 8.44 10.50 -15.47
N MET A 37 7.50 9.65 -15.04
CA MET A 37 7.55 8.19 -15.12
C MET A 37 6.53 7.69 -16.15
N PRO A 38 6.83 6.63 -16.93
CA PRO A 38 5.83 5.96 -17.77
C PRO A 38 4.66 5.48 -16.91
N LYS A 39 3.43 5.91 -17.25
CA LYS A 39 2.24 5.65 -16.42
C LYS A 39 1.94 4.16 -16.27
N ASP A 40 2.24 3.34 -17.27
CA ASP A 40 2.13 1.88 -17.28
C ASP A 40 3.01 1.18 -16.21
N LYS A 41 3.97 1.91 -15.65
CA LYS A 41 4.82 1.50 -14.52
C LYS A 41 4.40 2.13 -13.19
N VAL A 42 3.45 3.05 -13.15
CA VAL A 42 3.00 3.70 -11.92
C VAL A 42 1.80 2.95 -11.33
N LEU A 43 1.90 2.54 -10.07
CA LEU A 43 0.80 1.94 -9.30
C LEU A 43 0.25 2.94 -8.29
N ILE A 44 -1.07 3.12 -8.30
CA ILE A 44 -1.74 4.12 -7.47
C ILE A 44 -2.16 3.49 -6.14
N GLY A 45 -1.75 4.09 -5.02
CA GLY A 45 -1.96 3.57 -3.67
C GLY A 45 -3.39 3.70 -3.14
N MET A 46 -3.99 2.59 -2.73
CA MET A 46 -5.31 2.52 -2.10
C MET A 46 -5.16 2.04 -0.65
N PRO A 47 -5.51 2.85 0.37
CA PRO A 47 -5.52 2.39 1.75
C PRO A 47 -6.80 1.60 2.04
N PHE A 48 -6.72 0.53 2.80
CA PHE A 48 -7.85 -0.22 3.35
C PHE A 48 -8.20 0.23 4.78
N TYR A 49 -7.88 1.50 5.08
CA TYR A 49 -8.22 2.17 6.32
C TYR A 49 -8.56 3.64 6.02
N GLY A 50 -9.34 4.26 6.89
CA GLY A 50 -9.57 5.70 6.92
C GLY A 50 -8.78 6.41 8.02
N LYS A 51 -8.57 7.73 7.86
CA LYS A 51 -8.06 8.62 8.92
C LYS A 51 -9.20 9.21 9.74
N THR A 52 -8.98 9.33 11.05
CA THR A 52 -10.04 9.60 12.02
C THR A 52 -9.82 10.90 12.77
N PHE A 53 -10.90 11.60 13.04
CA PHE A 53 -10.87 12.96 13.54
C PHE A 53 -11.93 13.13 14.63
N THR A 54 -11.60 13.85 15.71
CA THR A 54 -12.58 14.29 16.71
C THR A 54 -13.01 15.71 16.37
N LEU A 55 -14.23 15.90 15.87
CA LEU A 55 -14.82 17.20 15.53
C LEU A 55 -14.86 18.12 16.76
N SER A 56 -14.64 19.42 16.54
CA SER A 56 -14.85 20.44 17.58
C SER A 56 -16.34 20.76 17.82
N ASP A 57 -17.19 20.45 16.84
CA ASP A 57 -18.65 20.57 16.91
C ASP A 57 -19.26 19.42 16.08
N PRO A 58 -20.03 18.49 16.69
CA PRO A 58 -20.70 17.39 15.99
C PRO A 58 -21.62 17.85 14.84
N ASN A 59 -22.09 19.09 14.85
CA ASN A 59 -22.94 19.65 13.80
C ASN A 59 -22.13 20.18 12.59
N GLN A 60 -20.80 20.22 12.70
CA GLN A 60 -19.88 20.61 11.64
C GLN A 60 -19.12 19.36 11.15
N HIS A 61 -19.79 18.53 10.35
CA HIS A 61 -19.25 17.26 9.83
C HIS A 61 -18.79 17.33 8.37
N SER A 62 -18.78 18.52 7.76
CA SER A 62 -18.27 18.72 6.40
C SER A 62 -16.75 18.50 6.29
N MET A 63 -16.26 18.29 5.07
CA MET A 63 -14.82 18.34 4.76
C MET A 63 -14.24 19.73 5.12
N GLY A 64 -13.10 19.75 5.82
CA GLY A 64 -12.47 20.97 6.32
C GLY A 64 -13.04 21.51 7.64
N ALA A 65 -13.93 20.76 8.32
CA ALA A 65 -14.46 21.14 9.62
C ALA A 65 -13.38 21.15 10.72
N PRO A 66 -13.46 22.04 11.73
CA PRO A 66 -12.46 22.09 12.81
C PRO A 66 -12.46 20.83 13.69
N ILE A 67 -11.28 20.44 14.16
CA ILE A 67 -11.07 19.26 15.01
C ILE A 67 -10.37 19.62 16.33
N THR A 68 -10.54 18.78 17.34
CA THR A 68 -9.76 18.81 18.58
C THR A 68 -8.55 17.87 18.55
N GLY A 69 -8.53 16.89 17.63
CA GLY A 69 -7.42 15.97 17.44
C GLY A 69 -7.83 14.75 16.61
N ALA A 70 -7.04 13.68 16.72
CA ALA A 70 -7.36 12.38 16.14
C ALA A 70 -8.67 11.81 16.72
N GLY A 71 -9.39 11.03 15.91
CA GLY A 71 -10.65 10.39 16.27
C GLY A 71 -10.43 9.07 17.01
N HIS A 72 -11.35 8.72 17.90
CA HIS A 72 -11.39 7.42 18.54
C HIS A 72 -12.20 6.44 17.69
N THR A 73 -11.65 5.28 17.37
CA THR A 73 -12.37 4.24 16.61
C THR A 73 -12.71 3.03 17.47
N PRO A 74 -13.80 2.30 17.17
CA PRO A 74 -14.20 1.12 17.93
C PRO A 74 -13.16 -0.01 17.99
N GLY A 75 -12.27 -0.13 17.00
CA GLY A 75 -11.15 -1.09 17.02
C GLY A 75 -9.99 -0.73 17.94
N GLY A 76 -9.99 0.47 18.53
CA GLY A 76 -8.86 0.97 19.31
C GLY A 76 -7.62 1.27 18.46
N HIS A 77 -7.78 1.42 17.15
CA HIS A 77 -6.70 1.78 16.23
C HIS A 77 -6.41 3.29 16.34
N GLN A 78 -5.19 3.64 16.74
CA GLN A 78 -4.79 5.03 16.92
C GLN A 78 -4.82 5.78 15.57
N ASP A 79 -5.68 6.80 15.47
CA ASP A 79 -5.83 7.64 14.27
C ASP A 79 -6.04 6.82 12.98
N ALA A 80 -6.86 5.75 13.07
CA ALA A 80 -7.27 4.92 11.94
C ALA A 80 -8.57 4.15 12.20
N ALA A 81 -9.36 3.90 11.14
CA ALA A 81 -10.46 2.92 11.12
C ALA A 81 -10.21 1.93 9.98
N TYR A 82 -10.30 0.62 10.19
CA TYR A 82 -10.10 -0.33 9.09
C TYR A 82 -11.38 -0.48 8.26
N TYR A 83 -11.25 -0.80 6.97
CA TYR A 83 -12.40 -0.90 6.07
C TYR A 83 -13.43 -1.95 6.53
N SER A 84 -12.93 -3.09 7.03
CA SER A 84 -13.73 -4.12 7.71
C SER A 84 -14.66 -3.57 8.79
N GLU A 85 -14.18 -2.62 9.60
CA GLU A 85 -14.95 -1.98 10.66
C GLU A 85 -15.91 -0.92 10.12
N MET A 86 -15.42 -0.07 9.22
CA MET A 86 -16.18 1.04 8.65
C MET A 86 -17.49 0.57 7.99
N CYS A 87 -17.47 -0.63 7.40
CA CYS A 87 -18.66 -1.15 6.76
C CYS A 87 -19.74 -1.59 7.76
N ASP A 88 -19.39 -2.27 8.86
CA ASP A 88 -20.33 -2.58 9.95
C ASP A 88 -20.82 -1.30 10.65
N LEU A 89 -19.94 -0.30 10.82
CA LEU A 89 -20.28 0.98 11.42
C LEU A 89 -21.38 1.72 10.64
N VAL A 90 -21.23 1.82 9.31
CA VAL A 90 -22.19 2.47 8.41
C VAL A 90 -23.48 1.65 8.26
N LYS A 91 -23.42 0.32 8.17
CA LYS A 91 -24.63 -0.50 7.94
C LYS A 91 -25.46 -0.76 9.19
N ASN A 92 -24.81 -1.03 10.33
CA ASN A 92 -25.47 -1.63 11.49
C ASN A 92 -25.42 -0.75 12.74
N LYS A 93 -24.48 0.21 12.82
CA LYS A 93 -24.24 1.04 14.03
C LYS A 93 -24.60 2.52 13.84
N GLY A 94 -25.39 2.84 12.81
CA GLY A 94 -26.00 4.17 12.66
C GLY A 94 -25.05 5.30 12.25
N TRP A 95 -23.85 4.98 11.74
CA TRP A 95 -22.97 6.00 11.18
C TRP A 95 -23.53 6.55 9.88
N ILE A 96 -23.49 7.88 9.72
CA ILE A 96 -23.92 8.55 8.50
C ILE A 96 -22.75 8.55 7.52
N LYS A 97 -23.02 8.19 6.26
CA LYS A 97 -22.04 8.20 5.17
C LYS A 97 -22.42 9.25 4.13
N GLU A 98 -21.46 10.07 3.73
CA GLU A 98 -21.61 11.09 2.70
C GLU A 98 -20.49 10.99 1.64
N ARG A 99 -20.65 11.65 0.49
CA ARG A 99 -19.60 11.84 -0.52
C ARG A 99 -19.58 13.30 -1.01
N PRO A 100 -18.90 14.21 -0.31
CA PRO A 100 -18.95 15.64 -0.62
C PRO A 100 -18.23 16.04 -1.92
N ASP A 101 -17.18 15.33 -2.34
CA ASP A 101 -16.41 15.67 -3.55
C ASP A 101 -16.90 14.90 -4.78
N GLN A 102 -17.93 15.44 -5.45
CA GLN A 102 -18.54 14.92 -6.69
C GLN A 102 -18.97 13.43 -6.68
N GLY A 103 -19.07 12.80 -5.51
CA GLY A 103 -19.34 11.38 -5.39
C GLY A 103 -18.11 10.46 -5.43
N HIS A 104 -16.89 10.99 -5.40
CA HIS A 104 -15.66 10.20 -5.36
C HIS A 104 -15.31 9.74 -3.95
N ASP A 105 -14.84 10.66 -3.11
CA ASP A 105 -14.22 10.34 -1.83
C ASP A 105 -15.29 10.25 -0.71
N PRO A 106 -15.45 9.09 -0.03
CA PRO A 106 -16.46 8.95 1.01
C PRO A 106 -15.94 9.40 2.38
N ILE A 107 -16.87 9.95 3.14
CA ILE A 107 -16.69 10.28 4.55
C ILE A 107 -17.78 9.58 5.35
N ALA A 108 -17.51 9.28 6.61
CA ALA A 108 -18.53 8.80 7.53
C ALA A 108 -18.32 9.37 8.93
N TYR A 109 -19.41 9.62 9.66
CA TYR A 109 -19.36 10.21 10.98
C TYR A 109 -20.49 9.71 11.89
N HIS A 110 -20.24 9.80 13.20
CA HIS A 110 -21.21 9.51 14.25
C HIS A 110 -20.84 10.29 15.52
N GLY A 111 -21.71 11.22 15.94
CA GLY A 111 -21.40 12.15 17.03
C GLY A 111 -20.26 13.10 16.64
N ASP A 112 -19.25 13.20 17.49
CA ASP A 112 -18.02 13.96 17.24
C ASP A 112 -16.97 13.18 16.41
N THR A 113 -17.16 11.88 16.18
CA THR A 113 -16.17 11.07 15.47
C THR A 113 -16.42 11.11 13.97
N TRP A 114 -15.41 11.50 13.21
CA TRP A 114 -15.43 11.65 11.76
C TRP A 114 -14.30 10.85 11.10
N VAL A 115 -14.57 10.24 9.96
CA VAL A 115 -13.61 9.40 9.23
C VAL A 115 -13.67 9.68 7.73
N GLY A 116 -12.50 9.99 7.16
CA GLY A 116 -12.29 9.99 5.71
C GLY A 116 -11.60 8.68 5.33
N TYR A 117 -12.23 7.88 4.47
CA TYR A 117 -11.81 6.50 4.18
C TYR A 117 -12.02 6.16 2.70
N ASP A 118 -11.38 5.11 2.20
CA ASP A 118 -11.69 4.56 0.89
C ASP A 118 -12.73 3.44 0.96
N ASP A 119 -13.46 3.27 -0.13
CA ASP A 119 -14.41 2.18 -0.31
C ASP A 119 -14.38 1.67 -1.77
N PRO A 120 -15.01 0.52 -2.09
CA PRO A 120 -14.95 -0.06 -3.43
C PRO A 120 -15.89 0.68 -4.37
N TYR A 121 -15.50 1.88 -4.79
CA TYR A 121 -16.24 2.70 -5.72
C TYR A 121 -15.70 2.55 -7.15
N GLN A 122 -16.62 2.29 -8.10
CA GLN A 122 -16.29 2.01 -9.51
C GLN A 122 -15.44 3.09 -10.17
N ALA A 123 -15.47 4.33 -9.67
CA ALA A 123 -14.67 5.42 -10.22
C ALA A 123 -13.16 5.25 -10.00
N TYR A 124 -12.68 4.58 -8.94
CA TYR A 124 -11.24 4.48 -8.66
C TYR A 124 -10.53 3.64 -9.74
N ASP A 125 -10.92 2.37 -9.88
CA ASP A 125 -10.37 1.47 -10.90
C ASP A 125 -10.58 2.00 -12.33
N LYS A 126 -11.77 2.55 -12.62
CA LYS A 126 -12.04 3.20 -13.90
C LYS A 126 -11.07 4.35 -14.16
N TRP A 127 -10.86 5.24 -13.18
CA TRP A 127 -9.97 6.38 -13.32
C TRP A 127 -8.50 5.95 -13.47
N VAL A 128 -8.06 4.89 -12.76
CA VAL A 128 -6.72 4.30 -12.91
C VAL A 128 -6.51 3.83 -14.35
N LYS A 129 -7.49 3.11 -14.92
CA LYS A 129 -7.49 2.60 -16.30
C LYS A 129 -7.56 3.72 -17.34
N ASP A 130 -8.51 4.64 -17.21
CA ASP A 130 -8.73 5.76 -18.15
C ASP A 130 -7.50 6.67 -18.26
N ASN A 131 -6.74 6.81 -17.17
CA ASN A 131 -5.51 7.61 -17.15
C ASN A 131 -4.26 6.85 -17.61
N GLY A 132 -4.35 5.55 -17.87
CA GLY A 132 -3.26 4.70 -18.38
C GLY A 132 -2.25 4.25 -17.33
N PHE A 133 -2.64 4.15 -16.05
CA PHE A 133 -1.75 3.69 -14.99
C PHE A 133 -1.55 2.16 -14.99
N GLY A 134 -0.41 1.70 -14.49
CA GLY A 134 -0.01 0.29 -14.47
C GLY A 134 -0.84 -0.61 -13.53
N GLY A 135 -1.63 -0.01 -12.64
CA GLY A 135 -2.49 -0.70 -11.70
C GLY A 135 -2.59 0.00 -10.35
N ILE A 136 -2.87 -0.79 -9.31
CA ILE A 136 -3.09 -0.34 -7.93
C ILE A 136 -2.16 -1.08 -6.97
N ILE A 137 -1.79 -0.40 -5.88
CA ILE A 137 -1.15 -1.02 -4.71
C ILE A 137 -1.97 -0.77 -3.45
N VAL A 138 -2.15 -1.81 -2.64
CA VAL A 138 -3.07 -1.84 -1.50
C VAL A 138 -2.31 -1.92 -0.18
N TRP A 139 -2.56 -0.97 0.72
CA TRP A 139 -2.12 -1.02 2.11
C TRP A 139 -3.35 -1.12 3.05
N GLU A 140 -3.66 -2.25 3.65
CA GLU A 140 -3.05 -3.59 3.49
C GLU A 140 -4.14 -4.68 3.58
N ILE A 141 -3.84 -5.87 3.07
CA ILE A 141 -4.84 -6.91 2.79
C ILE A 141 -5.68 -7.35 3.99
N GLY A 142 -5.13 -7.30 5.21
CA GLY A 142 -5.82 -7.69 6.45
C GLY A 142 -6.83 -6.67 6.98
N GLN A 143 -6.83 -5.44 6.45
CA GLN A 143 -7.77 -4.39 6.89
C GLN A 143 -9.11 -4.43 6.14
N ASP A 144 -9.19 -5.20 5.05
CA ASP A 144 -10.39 -5.42 4.24
C ASP A 144 -11.46 -6.28 4.95
N ASP A 145 -12.70 -6.28 4.42
CA ASP A 145 -13.78 -7.20 4.85
C ASP A 145 -13.51 -8.65 4.39
N ILE A 146 -12.41 -9.25 4.84
CA ILE A 146 -11.94 -10.60 4.48
C ILE A 146 -12.96 -11.73 4.78
N HIS A 147 -14.03 -11.42 5.52
CA HIS A 147 -15.11 -12.35 5.85
C HIS A 147 -16.39 -12.08 5.06
N GLY A 148 -16.43 -11.02 4.24
CA GLY A 148 -17.58 -10.64 3.42
C GLY A 148 -18.84 -10.33 4.24
N GLN A 149 -18.68 -9.88 5.49
CA GLN A 149 -19.80 -9.60 6.42
C GLN A 149 -20.72 -8.52 5.85
N CYS A 150 -20.15 -7.64 5.05
CA CYS A 150 -20.77 -6.45 4.56
C CYS A 150 -21.04 -6.51 3.06
N CYS A 151 -20.10 -7.05 2.28
CA CYS A 151 -20.21 -7.23 0.83
C CYS A 151 -19.73 -8.64 0.45
N SER A 152 -20.52 -9.35 -0.37
CA SER A 152 -20.23 -10.73 -0.74
C SER A 152 -18.91 -10.86 -1.52
N ASN A 153 -17.89 -11.47 -0.89
CA ASN A 153 -16.53 -11.68 -1.42
C ASN A 153 -15.74 -10.39 -1.69
N SER A 154 -15.38 -9.73 -0.60
CA SER A 154 -14.17 -8.90 -0.53
C SER A 154 -12.90 -9.79 -0.72
N ILE A 155 -11.69 -9.33 -1.11
CA ILE A 155 -11.14 -7.99 -1.33
C ILE A 155 -12.12 -7.04 -2.02
N THR A 156 -12.34 -5.88 -1.40
CA THR A 156 -13.27 -4.77 -1.71
C THR A 156 -13.98 -4.88 -3.07
N MET A 157 -14.97 -5.78 -3.14
CA MET A 157 -15.75 -6.16 -4.33
C MET A 157 -14.94 -6.46 -5.62
N LYS A 158 -13.99 -7.40 -5.52
CA LYS A 158 -13.27 -8.06 -6.64
C LYS A 158 -12.51 -7.16 -7.61
N VAL A 159 -11.87 -6.07 -7.16
CA VAL A 159 -11.19 -5.13 -8.11
C VAL A 159 -12.19 -4.59 -9.17
N LEU A 160 -13.49 -4.64 -8.86
CA LEU A 160 -14.60 -4.19 -9.70
C LEU A 160 -14.75 -4.94 -11.04
N LEU A 161 -14.58 -6.27 -10.97
CA LEU A 161 -14.74 -7.29 -12.02
C LEU A 161 -13.52 -7.46 -12.94
N TYR A 162 -13.06 -8.72 -13.03
CA TYR A 162 -12.25 -9.27 -14.12
C TYR A 162 -12.59 -8.60 -15.46
N THR A 163 -11.63 -7.86 -16.04
CA THR A 163 -11.45 -7.76 -17.50
C THR A 163 -12.76 -7.70 -18.30
N ALA A 164 -13.66 -6.75 -18.00
CA ALA A 164 -15.05 -6.78 -18.45
C ALA A 164 -15.18 -6.69 -19.99
N LEU A 165 -15.05 -7.85 -20.64
CA LEU A 165 -15.25 -8.16 -22.05
C LEU A 165 -14.38 -7.44 -23.12
N VAL A 166 -13.29 -6.74 -22.76
CA VAL A 166 -12.36 -6.15 -23.76
C VAL A 166 -10.89 -6.56 -23.55
N CYS A 167 -10.60 -7.82 -23.87
CA CYS A 167 -9.29 -8.25 -24.38
C CYS A 167 -9.41 -9.55 -25.22
N ALA A 168 -10.50 -10.30 -25.07
CA ALA A 168 -10.75 -11.56 -25.76
C ALA A 168 -11.20 -11.43 -27.24
N GLN A 169 -11.32 -10.23 -27.81
CA GLN A 169 -11.82 -10.02 -29.19
C GLN A 169 -10.77 -9.58 -30.22
N LEU A 170 -9.56 -9.23 -29.79
CA LEU A 170 -8.41 -9.02 -30.68
C LEU A 170 -7.20 -9.67 -30.00
N ALA A 171 -6.48 -10.55 -30.71
CA ALA A 171 -5.35 -11.29 -30.18
C ALA A 171 -4.09 -10.41 -30.00
N LEU A 172 -4.23 -9.38 -29.17
CA LEU A 172 -3.20 -8.46 -28.72
C LEU A 172 -3.08 -8.64 -27.21
N SER A 173 -1.87 -8.88 -26.72
CA SER A 173 -1.57 -9.02 -25.29
C SER A 173 -1.68 -7.67 -24.58
N VAL A 174 -2.89 -7.18 -24.32
CA VAL A 174 -3.11 -6.00 -23.49
C VAL A 174 -2.83 -6.36 -22.03
N CYS A 175 -1.99 -5.54 -21.39
CA CYS A 175 -1.50 -5.80 -20.04
C CYS A 175 -2.65 -5.92 -19.02
N LYS A 176 -2.74 -7.04 -18.30
CA LYS A 176 -3.59 -7.14 -17.10
C LYS A 176 -3.08 -6.08 -16.09
N PRO A 177 -3.91 -5.16 -15.59
CA PRO A 177 -3.47 -4.17 -14.61
C PRO A 177 -2.99 -4.89 -13.34
N ARG A 178 -1.90 -4.38 -12.74
CA ARG A 178 -1.34 -4.99 -11.53
C ARG A 178 -2.22 -4.65 -10.33
N VAL A 179 -2.48 -5.64 -9.50
CA VAL A 179 -3.06 -5.48 -8.16
C VAL A 179 -2.00 -6.00 -7.20
N VAL A 180 -1.39 -5.09 -6.45
CA VAL A 180 -0.25 -5.36 -5.58
C VAL A 180 -0.70 -5.20 -4.13
N CYS A 181 -0.54 -6.22 -3.31
CA CYS A 181 -1.14 -6.27 -1.97
C CYS A 181 -0.05 -6.39 -0.90
N TYR A 182 0.04 -5.42 0.01
CA TYR A 182 0.89 -5.56 1.19
C TYR A 182 0.32 -6.61 2.16
N TYR A 183 1.20 -7.46 2.68
CA TYR A 183 0.96 -8.48 3.69
C TYR A 183 1.97 -8.27 4.85
N PRO A 184 1.62 -7.48 5.89
CA PRO A 184 2.49 -7.20 7.03
C PRO A 184 2.46 -8.32 8.08
N ASP A 185 3.58 -9.02 8.28
CA ASP A 185 3.64 -10.23 9.14
C ASP A 185 3.20 -9.99 10.60
N TYR A 186 3.29 -8.75 11.06
CA TYR A 186 3.05 -8.30 12.43
C TYR A 186 1.61 -7.83 12.71
N ARG A 187 0.73 -7.76 11.70
CA ARG A 187 -0.63 -7.18 11.84
C ARG A 187 -1.80 -8.16 11.59
N LEU A 188 -1.50 -9.36 11.11
CA LEU A 188 -2.47 -10.24 10.43
C LEU A 188 -3.10 -11.34 11.30
N GLY A 189 -3.48 -11.01 12.54
CA GLY A 189 -4.09 -11.95 13.48
C GLY A 189 -5.17 -12.89 12.90
N PRO A 190 -6.13 -12.42 12.07
CA PRO A 190 -7.18 -13.27 11.50
C PRO A 190 -6.91 -13.84 10.10
N LEU A 191 -5.83 -13.44 9.40
CA LEU A 191 -5.58 -13.81 7.99
C LEU A 191 -4.25 -14.58 7.82
N PRO A 192 -4.22 -15.89 8.10
CA PRO A 192 -3.05 -16.72 7.77
C PRO A 192 -2.92 -16.89 6.24
N PRO A 193 -1.71 -17.17 5.70
CA PRO A 193 -1.46 -17.23 4.26
C PRO A 193 -2.41 -18.14 3.49
N GLU A 194 -2.81 -19.28 4.07
CA GLU A 194 -3.67 -20.29 3.45
C GLU A 194 -5.06 -19.73 3.12
N ASN A 195 -5.55 -18.79 3.94
CA ASN A 195 -6.87 -18.18 3.81
C ASN A 195 -6.90 -17.04 2.78
N ILE A 196 -5.74 -16.62 2.26
CA ILE A 196 -5.69 -15.71 1.11
C ILE A 196 -6.25 -16.46 -0.11
N ASP A 197 -7.16 -15.83 -0.84
CA ASP A 197 -7.47 -16.22 -2.21
C ASP A 197 -6.41 -15.61 -3.14
N PRO A 198 -5.52 -16.41 -3.74
CA PRO A 198 -4.40 -15.92 -4.54
C PRO A 198 -4.82 -15.41 -5.92
N THR A 199 -6.11 -15.39 -6.24
CA THR A 199 -6.64 -14.79 -7.47
C THR A 199 -6.96 -13.30 -7.30
N LEU A 200 -7.06 -12.79 -6.07
CA LEU A 200 -7.45 -11.41 -5.78
C LEU A 200 -6.29 -10.40 -5.96
N CYS A 201 -5.05 -10.86 -5.82
CA CYS A 201 -3.83 -10.07 -5.98
C CYS A 201 -2.94 -10.67 -7.08
N THR A 202 -2.36 -9.82 -7.92
CA THR A 202 -1.33 -10.25 -8.90
C THR A 202 0.05 -10.39 -8.25
N HIS A 203 0.32 -9.58 -7.24
CA HIS A 203 1.55 -9.59 -6.45
C HIS A 203 1.19 -9.46 -4.97
N ILE A 204 1.86 -10.23 -4.11
CA ILE A 204 1.82 -10.08 -2.64
C ILE A 204 3.19 -9.60 -2.17
N LEU A 205 3.23 -8.50 -1.43
CA LEU A 205 4.45 -7.93 -0.82
C LEU A 205 4.48 -8.35 0.64
N PHE A 206 5.42 -9.23 0.98
CA PHE A 206 5.67 -9.61 2.36
C PHE A 206 6.44 -8.48 3.06
N SER A 207 5.78 -7.84 4.02
CA SER A 207 6.30 -6.68 4.75
C SER A 207 6.63 -7.03 6.21
N PHE A 208 7.78 -6.65 6.77
CA PHE A 208 8.92 -5.96 6.15
C PHE A 208 10.25 -6.66 6.45
N HIS A 209 11.18 -6.49 5.52
CA HIS A 209 12.60 -6.75 5.71
C HIS A 209 13.36 -5.44 5.97
N LYS A 210 14.55 -5.56 6.58
CA LYS A 210 15.52 -4.48 6.78
C LYS A 210 16.86 -4.86 6.17
N LEU A 211 17.70 -3.86 5.91
CA LEU A 211 19.08 -4.09 5.51
C LEU A 211 19.95 -4.51 6.72
N ASP A 212 20.51 -5.72 6.68
CA ASP A 212 21.66 -6.09 7.50
C ASP A 212 22.92 -5.50 6.84
N GLN A 213 23.50 -4.44 7.40
CA GLN A 213 24.69 -3.80 6.83
C GLN A 213 25.95 -4.67 6.91
N GLY A 214 26.07 -5.55 7.90
CA GLY A 214 27.26 -6.39 8.09
C GLY A 214 27.35 -7.52 7.07
N LYS A 215 26.19 -8.09 6.70
CA LYS A 215 26.06 -9.08 5.62
C LYS A 215 25.74 -8.44 4.26
N ASN A 216 25.34 -7.17 4.28
CA ASN A 216 24.86 -6.41 3.14
C ASN A 216 23.78 -7.17 2.35
N VAL A 217 22.67 -7.48 3.03
CA VAL A 217 21.55 -8.27 2.51
C VAL A 217 20.27 -7.88 3.22
N ILE A 218 19.11 -8.07 2.58
CA ILE A 218 17.83 -7.98 3.25
C ILE A 218 17.66 -9.14 4.26
N VAL A 219 17.11 -8.84 5.44
CA VAL A 219 16.74 -9.80 6.48
C VAL A 219 15.42 -9.41 7.11
N ASP A 220 14.75 -10.35 7.77
CA ASP A 220 13.51 -10.10 8.50
C ASP A 220 13.64 -8.91 9.48
N SER A 221 12.69 -7.97 9.44
CA SER A 221 12.74 -6.78 10.30
C SER A 221 12.66 -7.13 11.78
N THR A 222 11.94 -8.20 12.16
CA THR A 222 11.81 -8.67 13.55
C THR A 222 13.09 -9.30 14.09
N GLY A 223 14.08 -9.58 13.22
CA GLY A 223 15.35 -10.22 13.57
C GLY A 223 15.27 -11.73 13.73
N SER A 224 14.06 -12.31 13.70
CA SER A 224 13.83 -13.75 13.62
C SER A 224 13.17 -14.05 12.28
N ALA A 225 13.96 -14.53 11.32
CA ALA A 225 13.41 -14.96 10.04
C ALA A 225 12.27 -15.96 10.27
N ARG A 226 11.16 -15.80 9.51
CA ARG A 226 10.01 -16.71 9.56
C ARG A 226 9.91 -17.58 8.29
N PRO A 227 10.86 -18.50 8.01
CA PRO A 227 10.80 -19.39 6.84
C PRO A 227 9.48 -20.14 6.67
N ASP A 228 8.77 -20.42 7.77
CA ASP A 228 7.43 -20.99 7.76
C ASP A 228 6.45 -20.12 6.95
N ILE A 229 6.30 -18.84 7.32
CA ILE A 229 5.40 -17.90 6.65
C ILE A 229 5.86 -17.66 5.20
N TYR A 230 7.16 -17.54 4.95
CA TYR A 230 7.69 -17.33 3.59
C TYR A 230 7.32 -18.49 2.66
N ARG A 231 7.49 -19.74 3.13
CA ARG A 231 7.08 -20.93 2.37
C ARG A 231 5.57 -20.99 2.16
N ARG A 232 4.78 -20.63 3.16
CA ARG A 232 3.31 -20.67 3.09
C ARG A 232 2.75 -19.65 2.09
N LEU A 233 3.27 -18.42 2.08
CA LEU A 233 2.93 -17.42 1.08
C LEU A 233 3.41 -17.84 -0.32
N THR A 234 4.66 -18.28 -0.48
CA THR A 234 5.17 -18.71 -1.80
C THR A 234 4.48 -19.97 -2.32
N ALA A 235 3.96 -20.85 -1.45
CA ALA A 235 3.14 -22.00 -1.82
C ALA A 235 1.77 -21.63 -2.41
N LEU A 236 1.27 -20.40 -2.21
CA LEU A 236 0.05 -19.94 -2.87
C LEU A 236 0.15 -19.97 -4.41
N LYS A 237 1.37 -19.93 -4.95
CA LYS A 237 1.64 -20.10 -6.39
C LYS A 237 1.20 -21.46 -6.93
N ALA A 238 1.01 -22.47 -6.09
CA ALA A 238 0.41 -23.75 -6.48
C ALA A 238 -1.11 -23.64 -6.77
N ARG A 239 -1.80 -22.65 -6.18
CA ARG A 239 -3.21 -22.33 -6.44
C ARG A 239 -3.37 -21.27 -7.54
N ASN A 240 -2.40 -20.38 -7.73
CA ASN A 240 -2.33 -19.44 -8.86
C ASN A 240 -0.89 -19.32 -9.39
N PRO A 241 -0.51 -20.00 -10.49
CA PRO A 241 0.82 -19.90 -11.06
C PRO A 241 1.22 -18.53 -11.65
N GLU A 242 0.27 -17.62 -11.89
CA GLU A 242 0.57 -16.24 -12.31
C GLU A 242 1.01 -15.34 -11.13
N LEU A 243 0.64 -15.69 -9.89
CA LEU A 243 0.93 -14.90 -8.69
C LEU A 243 2.45 -14.71 -8.48
N LYS A 244 2.82 -13.49 -8.10
CA LYS A 244 4.17 -13.16 -7.60
C LYS A 244 4.15 -12.91 -6.10
N VAL A 245 5.16 -13.40 -5.41
CA VAL A 245 5.36 -13.15 -3.98
C VAL A 245 6.73 -12.46 -3.83
N ILE A 246 6.69 -11.20 -3.43
CA ILE A 246 7.83 -10.28 -3.39
C ILE A 246 8.15 -9.95 -1.93
N VAL A 247 9.43 -9.73 -1.62
CA VAL A 247 9.83 -9.16 -0.32
C VAL A 247 9.80 -7.64 -0.40
N ALA A 248 9.11 -6.97 0.51
CA ALA A 248 9.23 -5.53 0.72
C ALA A 248 10.27 -5.24 1.81
N ALA A 249 11.23 -4.36 1.52
CA ALA A 249 12.31 -4.00 2.43
C ALA A 249 12.38 -2.49 2.65
N GLY A 250 12.35 -2.06 3.92
CA GLY A 250 12.21 -0.66 4.32
C GLY A 250 10.89 -0.41 5.07
N GLY A 251 10.09 0.51 4.55
CA GLY A 251 8.80 0.96 5.09
C GLY A 251 8.91 2.11 6.11
N GLY A 252 7.76 2.72 6.40
CA GLY A 252 7.64 3.90 7.25
C GLY A 252 8.35 3.76 8.61
N GLY A 253 9.28 4.68 8.87
CA GLY A 253 10.11 4.69 10.08
C GLY A 253 11.38 3.84 10.01
N ALA A 254 11.67 3.18 8.88
CA ALA A 254 12.96 2.52 8.67
C ALA A 254 14.14 3.51 8.74
N PRO A 255 15.31 3.08 9.25
CA PRO A 255 16.49 3.95 9.32
C PRO A 255 17.07 4.21 7.93
N ASP A 256 17.35 5.47 7.64
CA ASP A 256 17.88 5.95 6.34
C ASP A 256 19.36 5.58 6.10
N ALA A 257 20.21 5.91 7.08
CA ALA A 257 21.67 5.81 6.94
C ALA A 257 22.19 4.43 6.47
N PRO A 258 21.58 3.28 6.86
CA PRO A 258 21.91 1.99 6.26
C PRO A 258 21.80 1.94 4.74
N TRP A 259 20.71 2.45 4.19
CA TRP A 259 20.42 2.42 2.75
C TRP A 259 21.33 3.39 2.00
N SER A 260 21.43 4.65 2.47
CA SER A 260 22.33 5.66 1.88
C SER A 260 23.79 5.17 1.84
N ASN A 261 24.29 4.56 2.93
CA ASN A 261 25.63 3.99 2.97
C ASN A 261 25.82 2.86 1.93
N MET A 262 24.87 1.91 1.85
CA MET A 262 24.94 0.81 0.88
C MET A 262 24.97 1.30 -0.56
N ILE A 263 24.12 2.27 -0.92
CA ILE A 263 24.10 2.78 -2.29
C ILE A 263 25.30 3.66 -2.65
N SER A 264 25.96 4.28 -1.66
CA SER A 264 27.10 5.18 -1.89
C SER A 264 28.28 4.49 -2.59
N ASN A 265 28.49 3.20 -2.32
CA ASN A 265 29.68 2.45 -2.71
C ASN A 265 29.37 1.36 -3.76
N PRO A 266 30.04 1.33 -4.94
CA PRO A 266 29.79 0.32 -5.97
C PRO A 266 29.96 -1.13 -5.50
N SER A 267 30.94 -1.41 -4.65
CA SER A 267 31.18 -2.76 -4.11
C SER A 267 30.08 -3.17 -3.12
N LEU A 268 29.53 -2.21 -2.36
CA LEU A 268 28.36 -2.48 -1.52
C LEU A 268 27.11 -2.71 -2.37
N ARG A 269 26.84 -1.93 -3.41
CA ARG A 269 25.71 -2.22 -4.33
C ARG A 269 25.82 -3.61 -4.96
N ALA A 270 27.01 -4.00 -5.43
CA ALA A 270 27.23 -5.31 -6.03
C ALA A 270 27.03 -6.48 -5.03
N ALA A 271 27.54 -6.34 -3.79
CA ALA A 271 27.33 -7.32 -2.74
C ALA A 271 25.86 -7.38 -2.29
N PHE A 272 25.18 -6.25 -2.17
CA PHE A 272 23.75 -6.18 -1.84
C PHE A 272 22.89 -6.93 -2.88
N VAL A 273 23.10 -6.66 -4.17
CA VAL A 273 22.39 -7.34 -5.25
C VAL A 273 22.66 -8.84 -5.23
N THR A 274 23.94 -9.24 -5.12
CA THR A 274 24.33 -10.66 -5.12
C THR A 274 23.70 -11.42 -3.95
N ASN A 275 23.84 -10.89 -2.74
CA ASN A 275 23.36 -11.54 -1.52
C ASN A 275 21.83 -11.54 -1.45
N THR A 276 21.18 -10.47 -1.90
CA THR A 276 19.71 -10.36 -1.93
C THR A 276 19.10 -11.31 -2.96
N VAL A 277 19.68 -11.43 -4.17
CA VAL A 277 19.23 -12.42 -5.16
C VAL A 277 19.38 -13.85 -4.63
N ALA A 278 20.44 -14.14 -3.85
CA ALA A 278 20.59 -15.44 -3.19
C ALA A 278 19.50 -15.66 -2.11
N TYR A 279 19.20 -14.64 -1.30
CA TYR A 279 18.15 -14.69 -0.28
C TYR A 279 16.75 -14.93 -0.88
N LEU A 280 16.39 -14.19 -1.93
CA LEU A 280 15.10 -14.35 -2.62
C LEU A 280 14.94 -15.78 -3.16
N LYS A 281 15.98 -16.31 -3.83
CA LYS A 281 16.00 -17.69 -4.35
C LYS A 281 15.92 -18.74 -3.24
N GLN A 282 16.58 -18.51 -2.10
CA GLN A 282 16.56 -19.43 -0.95
C GLN A 282 15.14 -19.65 -0.40
N TYR A 283 14.30 -18.61 -0.41
CA TYR A 283 12.96 -18.64 0.17
C TYR A 283 11.81 -18.66 -0.86
N GLY A 284 12.12 -18.72 -2.16
CA GLY A 284 11.13 -18.87 -3.24
C GLY A 284 10.41 -17.59 -3.65
N PHE A 285 10.94 -16.42 -3.27
CA PHE A 285 10.41 -15.11 -3.64
C PHE A 285 10.75 -14.76 -5.10
N ASP A 286 9.84 -14.04 -5.76
CA ASP A 286 9.92 -13.70 -7.19
C ASP A 286 10.59 -12.34 -7.45
N GLY A 287 10.81 -11.51 -6.41
CA GLY A 287 11.39 -10.17 -6.56
C GLY A 287 11.57 -9.42 -5.24
N LEU A 288 12.02 -8.18 -5.36
CA LEU A 288 12.27 -7.24 -4.27
C LEU A 288 11.52 -5.93 -4.53
N ASP A 289 10.82 -5.45 -3.52
CA ASP A 289 10.27 -4.10 -3.39
C ASP A 289 11.17 -3.31 -2.43
N LEU A 290 11.65 -2.14 -2.88
CA LEU A 290 12.58 -1.27 -2.13
C LEU A 290 11.82 -0.03 -1.63
N ASP A 291 11.30 -0.13 -0.42
CA ASP A 291 10.45 0.86 0.22
C ASP A 291 11.28 1.81 1.10
N TRP A 292 12.20 2.55 0.49
CA TRP A 292 13.05 3.50 1.22
C TRP A 292 12.42 4.89 1.23
N GLU A 293 11.97 5.32 2.42
CA GLU A 293 11.23 6.57 2.65
C GLU A 293 12.08 7.67 3.35
N PHE A 294 12.70 8.62 2.65
CA PHE A 294 12.95 8.69 1.21
C PHE A 294 14.41 9.11 0.99
N PRO A 295 15.09 8.63 -0.07
CA PRO A 295 16.42 9.11 -0.44
C PRO A 295 16.47 10.64 -0.47
N VAL A 296 17.51 11.26 0.09
CA VAL A 296 17.64 12.71 0.37
C VAL A 296 16.67 13.26 1.43
N CYS A 297 15.37 12.90 1.37
CA CYS A 297 14.29 13.53 2.14
C CYS A 297 13.77 12.67 3.31
N TRP A 298 14.66 12.20 4.18
CA TRP A 298 14.29 11.34 5.32
C TRP A 298 13.33 12.05 6.30
N GLY A 299 12.19 11.40 6.55
CA GLY A 299 11.11 11.97 7.38
C GLY A 299 10.54 13.27 6.82
N GLY A 300 10.60 13.48 5.50
CA GLY A 300 10.15 14.69 4.82
C GLY A 300 11.16 15.85 4.80
N ASP A 301 12.31 15.73 5.44
CA ASP A 301 13.33 16.78 5.48
C ASP A 301 14.47 16.52 4.48
N CYS A 302 14.40 17.18 3.33
CA CYS A 302 15.38 17.09 2.24
C CYS A 302 16.76 17.68 2.54
N ASN A 303 17.02 18.17 3.76
CA ASN A 303 18.34 18.61 4.21
C ASN A 303 19.11 17.51 4.98
N LYS A 304 18.48 16.37 5.30
CA LYS A 304 19.08 15.30 6.12
C LYS A 304 19.88 14.28 5.32
N GLY A 305 19.42 13.89 4.13
CA GLY A 305 20.10 12.93 3.28
C GLY A 305 21.03 13.60 2.26
N PRO A 306 22.15 12.96 1.87
CA PRO A 306 23.06 13.53 0.88
C PRO A 306 22.43 13.54 -0.52
N ALA A 307 22.57 14.65 -1.25
CA ALA A 307 22.05 14.78 -2.63
C ALA A 307 22.59 13.72 -3.62
N SER A 308 23.67 13.02 -3.27
CA SER A 308 24.21 11.88 -4.02
C SER A 308 23.36 10.62 -3.93
N ASP A 309 22.40 10.51 -3.00
CA ASP A 309 21.47 9.39 -2.90
C ASP A 309 20.66 9.23 -4.19
N LYS A 310 20.11 10.32 -4.74
CA LYS A 310 19.29 10.29 -5.96
C LYS A 310 20.01 9.61 -7.15
N PRO A 311 21.22 10.02 -7.56
CA PRO A 311 21.96 9.32 -8.62
C PRO A 311 22.52 7.96 -8.18
N ASN A 312 22.80 7.72 -6.90
CA ASN A 312 23.33 6.43 -6.44
C ASN A 312 22.25 5.34 -6.31
N PHE A 313 21.04 5.68 -5.89
CA PHE A 313 19.85 4.83 -5.97
C PHE A 313 19.53 4.51 -7.43
N GLY A 314 19.66 5.53 -8.30
CA GLY A 314 19.61 5.34 -9.75
C GLY A 314 20.57 4.27 -10.29
N LYS A 315 21.77 4.10 -9.69
CA LYS A 315 22.78 3.06 -10.01
C LYS A 315 22.63 1.75 -9.22
N LEU A 316 21.68 1.67 -8.29
CA LEU A 316 21.32 0.43 -7.60
C LEU A 316 20.33 -0.36 -8.45
N VAL A 317 19.37 0.35 -9.04
CA VAL A 317 18.22 -0.21 -9.74
C VAL A 317 18.42 -0.30 -11.26
N THR A 318 19.65 -0.20 -11.76
CA THR A 318 20.03 -0.29 -13.19
C THR A 318 21.28 -1.15 -13.37
#